data_AF-A0A075E4U7-F1
#
_entry.id   AF-A0A075E4U7-F1
#
_cell.length_a   1.000
_cell.length_b   1.000
_cell.length_c   1.000
_cell.angle_alpha   90.00
_cell.angle_beta   90.00
_cell.angle_gamma   90.00
#
_symmetry.space_group_name_H-M   'P 1'
#
loop_
_entity.id
_entity.type
_entity.pdbx_description
1 polymer ?
#
loop_
_entity_poly.entity_id
_entity_poly.type
_entity_poly.pdbx_seq_one_letter_code
_entity_poly.pdbx_strand_id
1 'polypeptide(L)'
;MTTPSKFRDIEIRAPRGTTLTAKSWLTEAPLRMLMNNLDPEVAENPRELVVYGGIGRAARNWECYDRIVETLKQLNDDETLL
;
A
#
# COMPACT_ATOMS: atom_id res chain seq x y z
N MET A 1 10.82 15.97 16.84
CA MET A 1 9.92 15.14 15.99
C MET A 1 10.79 14.48 14.95
N THR A 2 10.92 13.16 14.98
CA THR A 2 11.67 12.38 13.97
C THR A 2 10.92 12.47 12.64
N THR A 3 11.64 12.79 11.56
CA THR A 3 11.06 12.80 10.21
C THR A 3 10.62 11.37 9.86
N PRO A 4 9.37 11.16 9.38
CA PRO A 4 8.93 9.83 8.99
C PRO A 4 9.81 9.30 7.86
N SER A 5 10.35 8.09 8.03
CA SER A 5 11.24 7.50 7.04
C SER A 5 10.50 7.21 5.73
N LYS A 6 11.14 7.51 4.61
CA LYS A 6 10.70 7.07 3.27
C LYS A 6 11.38 5.78 2.84
N PHE A 7 12.43 5.33 3.54
CA PHE A 7 13.14 4.10 3.25
C PHE A 7 12.81 2.99 4.26
N ARG A 8 12.54 1.79 3.77
CA ARG A 8 12.41 0.56 4.56
C ARG A 8 12.86 -0.61 3.69
N ASP A 9 13.75 -1.45 4.21
CA ASP A 9 14.29 -2.60 3.48
C ASP A 9 13.36 -3.82 3.61
N ILE A 10 12.27 -3.79 2.84
CA ILE A 10 11.28 -4.88 2.75
C ILE A 10 10.83 -5.08 1.31
N GLU A 11 10.31 -6.27 1.02
CA GLU A 11 9.63 -6.56 -0.24
C GLU A 11 8.12 -6.65 0.00
N ILE A 12 7.35 -5.98 -0.83
CA ILE A 12 5.89 -6.01 -0.81
C ILE A 12 5.41 -6.78 -2.04
N ARG A 13 4.39 -7.61 -1.87
CA ARG A 13 3.66 -8.25 -2.96
C ARG A 13 2.18 -8.23 -2.63
N ALA A 14 1.35 -8.08 -3.66
CA ALA A 14 -0.09 -8.17 -3.48
C ALA A 14 -0.50 -9.61 -3.09
N PRO A 15 -1.40 -9.79 -2.10
CA PRO A 15 -2.04 -11.06 -1.84
C PRO A 15 -2.70 -11.65 -3.09
N ARG A 16 -2.62 -12.97 -3.25
CA ARG A 16 -3.11 -13.71 -4.41
C ARG A 16 -4.21 -14.70 -4.01
N GLY A 17 -4.97 -15.20 -4.98
CA GLY A 17 -6.10 -16.11 -4.74
C GLY A 17 -7.36 -15.41 -4.23
N THR A 18 -8.34 -16.21 -3.80
CA THR A 18 -9.69 -15.75 -3.46
C THR A 18 -9.91 -15.44 -1.98
N THR A 19 -8.92 -15.69 -1.13
CA THR A 19 -8.99 -15.39 0.31
C THR A 19 -8.83 -13.88 0.54
N LEU A 20 -9.74 -13.28 1.31
CA LEU A 20 -9.72 -11.86 1.64
C LEU A 20 -8.84 -11.57 2.87
N THR A 21 -8.14 -10.44 2.84
CA THR A 21 -7.46 -9.85 4.00
C THR A 21 -8.29 -8.71 4.60
N ALA A 22 -9.03 -7.98 3.77
CA ALA A 22 -10.00 -6.95 4.14
C ALA A 22 -11.43 -7.53 4.26
N LYS A 23 -12.39 -6.68 4.67
CA LYS A 23 -13.77 -7.09 4.93
C LYS A 23 -14.58 -7.45 3.67
N SER A 24 -14.24 -6.89 2.52
CA SER A 24 -14.95 -7.14 1.25
C SER A 24 -14.01 -7.01 0.06
N TRP A 25 -14.45 -7.46 -1.11
CA TRP A 25 -13.68 -7.26 -2.36
C TRP A 25 -13.49 -5.79 -2.70
N LEU A 26 -14.41 -4.90 -2.30
CA LEU A 26 -14.31 -3.47 -2.57
C LEU A 26 -13.18 -2.80 -1.78
N THR A 27 -12.85 -3.32 -0.59
CA THR A 27 -11.73 -2.82 0.23
C THR A 27 -10.44 -3.65 0.02
N GLU A 28 -10.56 -4.92 -0.35
CA GLU A 28 -9.44 -5.77 -0.74
C GLU A 28 -8.80 -5.32 -2.06
N ALA A 29 -9.59 -4.91 -3.04
CA ALA A 29 -9.09 -4.46 -4.35
C ALA A 29 -8.10 -3.29 -4.24
N PRO A 30 -8.41 -2.15 -3.60
CA PRO A 30 -7.46 -1.07 -3.43
C PRO A 30 -6.26 -1.48 -2.57
N LEU A 31 -6.43 -2.36 -1.57
CA LEU A 31 -5.33 -2.89 -0.78
C LEU A 31 -4.33 -3.66 -1.65
N ARG A 32 -4.82 -4.58 -2.50
CA ARG A 32 -3.98 -5.34 -3.42
C ARG A 32 -3.34 -4.46 -4.47
N MET A 33 -4.06 -3.48 -5.02
CA MET A 33 -3.52 -2.55 -6.01
C MET A 33 -2.44 -1.64 -5.42
N LEU A 34 -2.61 -1.16 -4.19
CA LEU A 34 -1.57 -0.43 -3.46
C LEU A 34 -0.32 -1.29 -3.28
N MET A 35 -0.47 -2.53 -2.84
CA MET A 35 0.66 -3.46 -2.67
C MET A 35 1.32 -3.81 -4.01
N ASN A 36 0.53 -3.97 -5.08
CA ASN A 36 1.03 -4.26 -6.42
C ASN A 36 1.88 -3.11 -6.99
N ASN A 37 1.50 -1.86 -6.72
CA ASN A 37 2.32 -0.70 -7.09
C ASN A 37 3.70 -0.69 -6.43
N LEU A 38 3.92 -1.46 -5.35
CA LEU A 38 5.19 -1.55 -4.65
C LEU A 38 5.86 -2.92 -4.79
N ASP A 39 5.37 -3.74 -5.73
CA ASP A 39 6.01 -5.00 -6.06
C ASP A 39 7.39 -4.75 -6.71
N PRO A 40 8.49 -5.37 -6.26
CA PRO A 40 9.80 -5.34 -6.93
C PRO A 40 9.82 -5.60 -8.43
N GLU A 41 8.83 -6.31 -8.98
CA GLU A 41 8.72 -6.57 -10.43
C GLU A 41 7.92 -5.48 -11.17
N VAL A 42 7.32 -4.54 -10.43
CA VAL A 42 6.46 -3.47 -10.95
C VAL A 42 7.08 -2.08 -10.73
N ALA A 43 7.60 -1.83 -9.54
CA ALA A 43 8.06 -0.52 -9.09
C ALA A 43 9.55 -0.27 -9.42
N GLU A 44 9.89 0.97 -9.80
CA GLU A 44 11.28 1.38 -10.04
C GLU A 44 12.13 1.41 -8.75
N ASN A 45 11.57 1.85 -7.62
CA ASN A 45 12.26 1.84 -6.31
C ASN A 45 11.26 1.68 -5.14
N PRO A 46 10.78 0.45 -4.89
CA PRO A 46 9.70 0.21 -3.92
C PRO A 46 10.11 0.47 -2.46
N ARG A 47 11.39 0.31 -2.11
CA ARG A 47 11.90 0.57 -0.75
C ARG A 47 11.76 2.03 -0.34
N GLU A 48 11.70 2.93 -1.33
CA GLU A 48 11.41 4.36 -1.17
C GLU A 48 9.96 4.76 -1.48
N LEU A 49 9.08 3.76 -1.65
CA LEU A 49 7.68 3.89 -2.08
C LEU A 49 7.49 4.43 -3.50
N VAL A 50 8.56 4.51 -4.30
CA VAL A 50 8.54 5.07 -5.66
C VAL A 50 8.10 4.01 -6.66
N VAL A 51 7.06 4.33 -7.44
CA VAL A 51 6.48 3.43 -8.46
C VAL A 51 7.14 3.68 -9.81
N TYR A 52 6.97 4.88 -10.38
CA TYR A 52 7.61 5.32 -11.62
C TYR A 52 7.54 6.85 -11.75
N GLY A 53 8.17 7.40 -12.78
CA GLY A 53 8.04 8.83 -13.12
C GLY A 53 8.81 9.74 -12.16
N GLY A 54 10.05 9.35 -11.84
CA GLY A 54 10.93 10.11 -10.95
C GLY A 54 10.59 9.87 -9.48
N ILE A 55 9.76 10.73 -8.87
CA ILE A 55 9.39 10.64 -7.44
C ILE A 55 7.91 10.31 -7.22
N GLY A 56 7.22 9.79 -8.24
CA GLY A 56 5.85 9.31 -8.14
C GLY A 56 5.74 8.16 -7.14
N ARG A 57 5.11 8.40 -5.99
CA ARG A 57 5.03 7.44 -4.88
C ARG A 57 3.62 6.89 -4.67
N ALA A 58 3.55 5.64 -4.22
CA ALA A 58 2.28 4.99 -3.84
C ALA A 58 1.72 5.50 -2.50
N ALA A 59 2.58 5.98 -1.60
CA ALA A 59 2.22 6.61 -0.33
C ALA A 59 3.23 7.70 0.05
N ARG A 60 2.83 8.62 0.93
CA ARG A 60 3.67 9.78 1.33
C ARG A 60 4.98 9.38 2.00
N ASN A 61 4.90 8.41 2.89
CA ASN A 61 5.99 7.82 3.66
C ASN A 61 5.49 6.47 4.21
N TRP A 62 6.38 5.76 4.89
CA TRP A 62 6.12 4.42 5.39
C TRP A 62 5.07 4.34 6.49
N GLU A 63 4.97 5.37 7.33
CA GLU A 63 3.91 5.49 8.34
C GLU A 63 2.53 5.62 7.69
N CYS A 64 2.41 6.47 6.65
CA CYS A 64 1.17 6.59 5.88
C CYS A 64 0.82 5.28 5.17
N TYR A 65 1.80 4.57 4.59
CA TYR A 65 1.57 3.26 3.97
C TYR A 65 0.96 2.27 4.96
N ASP A 66 1.57 2.14 6.15
CA ASP A 66 1.08 1.22 7.19
C ASP A 66 -0.34 1.56 7.61
N ARG A 67 -0.63 2.86 7.81
CA ARG A 67 -1.97 3.33 8.17
C ARG A 67 -3.00 3.10 7.07
N ILE A 68 -2.66 3.32 5.80
CA ILE A 68 -3.57 3.01 4.68
C ILE A 68 -3.89 1.52 4.64
N VAL A 69 -2.88 0.65 4.78
CA VAL A 69 -3.07 -0.80 4.80
C VAL A 69 -3.94 -1.23 5.98
N GLU A 70 -3.69 -0.71 7.18
CA GLU A 70 -4.48 -1.00 8.37
C GLU A 70 -5.92 -0.53 8.21
N THR A 71 -6.14 0.69 7.74
CA THR A 71 -7.47 1.26 7.52
C THR A 71 -8.24 0.47 6.47
N LEU A 72 -7.65 0.14 5.32
CA LEU A 72 -8.33 -0.65 4.28
C LEU A 72 -8.76 -2.03 4.76
N LYS A 73 -8.01 -2.68 5.67
CA LYS A 73 -8.41 -3.95 6.27
C LYS A 73 -9.63 -3.82 7.18
N GLN A 74 -9.84 -2.65 7.78
CA GLN A 74 -10.90 -2.40 8.76
C GLN A 74 -12.07 -1.57 8.21
N LEU A 75 -11.95 -0.98 7.02
CA LEU A 75 -12.96 -0.12 6.42
C LEU A 75 -14.26 -0.89 6.13
N ASN A 76 -15.38 -0.37 6.62
CA ASN A 76 -16.72 -0.90 6.37
C ASN A 76 -17.20 -0.52 4.96
N ASP A 77 -18.26 -1.17 4.50
CA ASP A 77 -18.85 -0.98 3.17
C ASP A 77 -19.59 0.37 3.00
N ASP A 78 -19.93 1.02 4.11
CA ASP A 78 -20.56 2.34 4.19
C ASP A 78 -19.58 3.48 4.54
N GLU A 79 -18.28 3.19 4.65
CA GLU A 79 -17.24 4.15 4.99
C GLU A 79 -16.40 4.56 3.76
N THR A 80 -15.78 5.73 3.83
CA THR A 80 -14.86 6.22 2.78
C THR A 80 -13.56 6.73 3.41
N LEU A 81 -12.43 6.21 2.94
CA LEU A 81 -11.10 6.69 3.27
C LEU A 81 -10.72 7.87 2.36
N LEU A 82 -10.21 8.96 2.95
CA LEU A 82 -9.69 10.15 2.26
C LEU A 82 -8.18 10.28 2.43
#